data_AF-A0A1G3MRY6-F1
#
_entry.id   AF-A0A1G3MRY6-F1
#
_cell.length_a   1.000
_cell.length_b   1.000
_cell.length_c   1.000
_cell.angle_alpha   90.00
_cell.angle_beta   90.00
_cell.angle_gamma   90.00
#
_symmetry.space_group_name_H-M   'P 1'
#
loop_
_entity.id
_entity.type
_entity.pdbx_description
1 polymer ?
#
loop_
_entity_poly.entity_id
_entity_poly.type
_entity_poly.pdbx_seq_one_letter_code
_entity_poly.pdbx_strand_id
1 'polypeptide(L)'
;MIAPMKRAFVMVVEAERKNAVRELRKLGIIHLEPLAGRGETYSELVAEKERLVKAAYVLIEAKAKQLERQFSIREGIDFADRVLVKVEAIKDCRVRLADLANEIERIAAWGDFQPALLSDLAGSGVPLRLAEMPAKLVAAIPDSLQWFPVETAKGRTRLMFVADRAAELPAAAQEFLPATASLGQLRQDLADQRRQLAELQADIKQLAVYADALQPVEAMLERELSFETLHSGMENAGPVAWFGGWVPAKDEAKLITVASRQQWGLILDDPKEDELPPTKVENPPMVRMIQPVFDFLGVVPNYREYDISALFMLFFVIFFAMIFGDAGYGSLMLLAGLAGAIVAKAKTGKVPDPLRLLLILALATVTWGVVTASWFGIPYNDLPPLLRSLAIPFVSGNDADQVGDNIKFLCFCLGLVQLLLAHIKNIMRDIRSLKFLGQVGQFGMVLGIYFLVLFLVVDAERFAIPAWCLYLIISGFGLSFIFSNYDGSKGFLRGILGGIVSSLANIVSVFLGVVNIFADLVSYIRLWAVGLAGVGISQTVNNMAGPMLGKLSLWLIGGIALLVFGHGLNIILSVLSVIVHGVRLNMLEFSGHLGMEWSGYKYEPFKDTVHKERVDTERSLS
;
A
#
# COMPACT_ATOMS: atom_id res chain seq x y z
N MET A 1 24.30 6.96 1.94
CA MET A 1 24.42 8.40 1.61
C MET A 1 23.70 8.67 0.30
N ILE A 2 23.04 9.81 0.15
CA ILE A 2 22.44 10.22 -1.13
C ILE A 2 23.58 10.50 -2.13
N ALA A 3 23.52 9.87 -3.30
CA ALA A 3 24.51 10.06 -4.34
C ALA A 3 24.29 11.43 -5.02
N PRO A 4 25.35 12.23 -5.26
CA PRO A 4 25.21 13.49 -5.96
C PRO A 4 24.72 13.27 -7.39
N MET A 5 23.79 14.10 -7.84
CA MET A 5 23.16 14.06 -9.17
C MET A 5 23.62 15.24 -10.01
N LYS A 6 23.66 15.05 -11.32
CA LYS A 6 23.88 16.06 -12.36
C LYS A 6 22.66 16.12 -13.27
N ARG A 7 22.29 17.31 -13.71
CA ARG A 7 21.27 17.51 -14.75
C ARG A 7 21.93 17.32 -16.11
N ALA A 8 21.41 16.41 -16.92
CA ALA A 8 21.89 16.10 -18.24
C ALA A 8 20.89 16.55 -19.29
N PHE A 9 21.31 17.42 -20.21
CA PHE A 9 20.59 17.71 -21.43
C PHE A 9 21.29 17.03 -22.59
N VAL A 10 20.57 16.14 -23.26
CA VAL A 10 21.10 15.38 -24.40
C VAL A 10 20.39 15.84 -25.66
N MET A 11 21.17 16.24 -26.65
CA MET A 11 20.72 16.66 -27.97
C MET A 11 21.18 15.65 -29.02
N VAL A 12 20.24 15.21 -29.85
CA VAL A 12 20.45 14.19 -30.87
C VAL A 12 19.91 14.69 -32.21
N VAL A 13 20.44 14.14 -33.30
CA VAL A 13 19.90 14.40 -34.64
C VAL A 13 18.57 13.66 -34.78
N GLU A 14 17.55 14.30 -35.35
CA GLU A 14 16.19 13.73 -35.49
C GLU A 14 16.21 12.36 -36.20
N ALA A 15 17.07 12.20 -37.22
CA ALA A 15 17.24 10.94 -37.94
C ALA A 15 17.77 9.79 -37.06
N GLU A 16 18.51 10.10 -35.99
CA GLU A 16 19.11 9.11 -35.08
C GLU A 16 18.32 8.90 -33.79
N ARG A 17 17.17 9.58 -33.63
CA ARG A 17 16.34 9.54 -32.42
C ARG A 17 16.08 8.11 -31.92
N LYS A 18 15.71 7.19 -32.83
CA LYS A 18 15.43 5.79 -32.48
C LYS A 18 16.68 5.04 -31.99
N ASN A 19 17.84 5.31 -32.58
CA ASN A 19 19.11 4.70 -32.15
C ASN A 19 19.58 5.29 -30.81
N ALA A 20 19.40 6.60 -30.60
CA ALA A 20 19.73 7.24 -29.34
C ALA A 20 18.97 6.64 -28.16
N VAL A 21 17.66 6.47 -28.28
CA VAL A 21 16.85 5.83 -27.23
C VAL A 21 17.33 4.40 -26.93
N ARG A 22 17.71 3.63 -27.95
CA ARG A 22 18.25 2.26 -27.75
C ARG A 22 19.57 2.26 -26.99
N GLU A 23 20.49 3.15 -27.34
CA GLU A 23 21.80 3.23 -26.69
C GLU A 23 21.68 3.76 -25.24
N LEU A 24 20.80 4.74 -25.00
CA LEU A 24 20.47 5.21 -23.65
C LEU A 24 19.87 4.11 -22.79
N ARG A 25 18.95 3.32 -23.36
CA ARG A 25 18.36 2.16 -22.71
C ARG A 25 19.40 1.12 -22.32
N LYS A 26 20.37 0.83 -23.20
CA LYS A 26 21.48 -0.08 -22.88
C LYS A 26 22.37 0.49 -21.77
N LEU A 27 22.58 1.80 -21.77
CA LEU A 27 23.42 2.48 -20.78
C LEU A 27 22.78 2.44 -19.39
N GLY A 28 21.47 2.71 -19.28
CA GLY A 28 20.74 2.49 -18.03
C GLY A 28 21.13 3.41 -16.86
N ILE A 29 21.62 4.62 -17.15
CA ILE A 29 22.11 5.58 -16.13
C ILE A 29 21.39 6.94 -16.13
N ILE A 30 20.43 7.18 -17.02
CA ILE A 30 19.71 8.47 -17.04
C ILE A 30 18.30 8.22 -16.53
N HIS A 31 17.92 8.93 -15.48
CA HIS A 31 16.52 9.08 -15.10
C HIS A 31 15.91 10.21 -15.93
N LEU A 32 14.92 9.89 -16.76
CA LEU A 32 14.34 10.85 -17.69
C LEU A 32 13.42 11.81 -16.95
N GLU A 33 13.45 13.09 -17.31
CA GLU A 33 12.38 14.01 -16.91
C GLU A 33 11.05 13.55 -17.56
N PRO A 34 9.90 13.81 -16.93
CA PRO A 34 8.62 13.34 -17.44
C PRO A 34 8.31 13.94 -18.81
N LEU A 35 8.26 13.08 -19.83
CA LEU A 35 7.87 13.42 -21.19
C LEU A 35 6.47 12.86 -21.48
N ALA A 36 5.66 13.61 -22.23
CA ALA A 36 4.38 13.14 -22.72
C ALA A 36 4.58 12.45 -24.08
N GLY A 37 4.28 11.15 -24.15
CA GLY A 37 4.26 10.42 -25.42
C GLY A 37 3.19 10.98 -26.36
N ARG A 38 3.46 10.93 -27.68
CA ARG A 38 2.60 11.49 -28.72
C ARG A 38 2.49 10.52 -29.90
N GLY A 39 1.40 10.62 -30.67
CA GLY A 39 1.23 9.87 -31.91
C GLY A 39 0.33 8.64 -31.78
N GLU A 40 0.11 8.00 -32.93
CA GLU A 40 -0.78 6.85 -33.09
C GLU A 40 -0.22 5.61 -32.37
N THR A 41 1.06 5.27 -32.60
CA THR A 41 1.72 4.11 -31.98
C THR A 41 1.73 4.19 -30.45
N TYR A 42 1.97 5.37 -29.87
CA TYR A 42 1.87 5.56 -28.42
C TYR A 42 0.44 5.27 -27.92
N SER A 43 -0.58 5.82 -28.60
CA SER A 43 -1.98 5.65 -28.23
C SER A 43 -2.43 4.19 -28.34
N GLU A 44 -1.97 3.47 -29.37
CA GLU A 44 -2.21 2.05 -29.56
C GLU A 44 -1.59 1.22 -28.42
N LEU A 45 -0.33 1.47 -28.05
CA LEU A 45 0.35 0.78 -26.95
C LEU A 45 -0.33 1.02 -25.60
N VAL A 46 -0.82 2.24 -25.35
CA VAL A 46 -1.63 2.55 -24.15
C VAL A 46 -2.91 1.73 -24.15
N ALA A 47 -3.63 1.68 -25.27
CA ALA A 47 -4.87 0.90 -25.39
C ALA A 47 -4.64 -0.62 -25.27
N GLU A 48 -3.54 -1.15 -25.80
CA GLU A 48 -3.13 -2.55 -25.63
C GLU A 48 -2.82 -2.87 -24.17
N LYS A 49 -2.05 -2.00 -23.48
CA LYS A 49 -1.75 -2.16 -22.06
C LYS A 49 -3.03 -2.16 -21.23
N GLU A 50 -3.93 -1.20 -21.45
CA GLU A 50 -5.20 -1.15 -20.71
C GLU A 50 -6.04 -2.41 -20.88
N ARG A 51 -6.11 -2.95 -22.10
CA ARG A 51 -6.83 -4.21 -22.38
C ARG A 51 -6.20 -5.39 -21.65
N LEU A 52 -4.87 -5.48 -21.67
CA LEU A 52 -4.15 -6.54 -20.98
C LEU A 52 -4.36 -6.49 -19.46
N VAL A 53 -4.26 -5.30 -18.86
CA VAL A 53 -4.46 -5.10 -17.42
C VAL A 53 -5.91 -5.44 -17.01
N LYS A 54 -6.90 -5.00 -17.80
CA LYS A 54 -8.32 -5.36 -17.57
C LYS A 54 -8.53 -6.87 -17.63
N ALA A 55 -7.95 -7.55 -18.61
CA ALA A 55 -8.05 -9.01 -18.73
C ALA A 55 -7.37 -9.73 -17.55
N ALA A 56 -6.16 -9.32 -17.18
CA ALA A 56 -5.42 -9.90 -16.05
C ALA A 56 -6.20 -9.77 -14.74
N TYR A 57 -6.79 -8.60 -14.48
CA TYR A 57 -7.62 -8.37 -13.28
C TYR A 57 -8.78 -9.36 -13.17
N VAL A 58 -9.54 -9.55 -14.27
CA VAL A 58 -10.67 -10.49 -14.30
C VAL A 58 -10.22 -11.94 -14.05
N LEU A 59 -9.06 -12.34 -14.59
CA LEU A 59 -8.54 -13.69 -14.42
C LEU A 59 -8.04 -13.94 -13.00
N ILE A 60 -7.40 -12.96 -12.36
CA ILE A 60 -6.94 -13.05 -10.97
C ILE A 60 -8.13 -13.22 -10.01
N GLU A 61 -9.24 -12.53 -10.27
CA GLU A 61 -10.47 -12.63 -9.46
C GLU A 61 -11.06 -14.05 -9.44
N ALA A 62 -10.84 -14.83 -10.51
CA ALA A 62 -11.34 -16.21 -10.62
C ALA A 62 -10.59 -17.23 -9.74
N LYS A 63 -9.49 -16.84 -9.07
CA LYS A 63 -8.75 -17.64 -8.06
C LYS A 63 -8.38 -19.06 -8.51
N ALA A 64 -7.92 -19.21 -9.75
CA ALA A 64 -7.45 -20.50 -10.27
C ALA A 64 -6.01 -20.81 -9.84
N LYS A 65 -5.67 -22.10 -9.80
CA LYS A 65 -4.28 -22.56 -9.63
C LYS A 65 -3.49 -22.21 -10.89
N GLN A 66 -2.38 -21.51 -10.72
CA GLN A 66 -1.60 -20.93 -11.82
C GLN A 66 -0.73 -21.98 -12.53
N LEU A 67 -0.57 -21.82 -13.84
CA LEU A 67 0.29 -22.64 -14.70
C LEU A 67 1.32 -21.73 -15.37
N GLU A 68 2.58 -22.16 -15.35
CA GLU A 68 3.63 -21.42 -16.02
C GLU A 68 3.51 -21.60 -17.54
N ARG A 69 3.30 -20.49 -18.24
CA ARG A 69 3.39 -20.38 -19.69
C ARG A 69 4.03 -19.04 -20.02
N GLN A 70 4.85 -19.02 -21.07
CA GLN A 70 5.38 -17.78 -21.63
C GLN A 70 4.58 -17.40 -22.87
N PHE A 71 4.17 -16.14 -22.93
CA PHE A 71 3.53 -15.53 -24.10
C PHE A 71 4.50 -14.55 -24.74
N SER A 72 4.49 -14.47 -26.07
CA SER A 72 4.99 -13.27 -26.75
C SER A 72 4.02 -12.10 -26.56
N ILE A 73 4.47 -10.87 -26.85
CA ILE A 73 3.64 -9.66 -26.71
C ILE A 73 2.31 -9.81 -27.46
N ARG A 74 2.40 -10.20 -28.74
CA ARG A 74 1.23 -10.32 -29.62
C ARG A 74 0.28 -11.41 -29.16
N GLU A 75 0.80 -12.58 -28.79
CA GLU A 75 -0.03 -13.67 -28.26
C GLU A 75 -0.70 -13.32 -26.94
N GLY A 76 -0.03 -12.55 -26.08
CA GLY A 76 -0.57 -12.07 -24.81
C GLY A 76 -1.71 -11.08 -25.02
N ILE A 77 -1.57 -10.14 -25.97
CA ILE A 77 -2.63 -9.21 -26.36
C ILE A 77 -3.82 -9.97 -26.96
N ASP A 78 -3.59 -10.87 -27.91
CA ASP A 78 -4.64 -11.70 -28.52
C ASP A 78 -5.36 -12.58 -27.47
N PHE A 79 -4.63 -13.02 -26.45
CA PHE A 79 -5.22 -13.72 -25.30
C PHE A 79 -6.08 -12.78 -24.44
N ALA A 80 -5.58 -11.60 -24.11
CA ALA A 80 -6.34 -10.60 -23.37
C ALA A 80 -7.63 -10.19 -24.10
N ASP A 81 -7.57 -9.96 -25.40
CA ASP A 81 -8.74 -9.63 -26.23
C ASP A 81 -9.77 -10.76 -26.21
N ARG A 82 -9.35 -12.03 -26.34
CA ARG A 82 -10.27 -13.18 -26.22
C ARG A 82 -10.95 -13.27 -24.86
N VAL A 83 -10.24 -12.93 -23.78
CA VAL A 83 -10.81 -12.88 -22.43
C VAL A 83 -11.84 -11.77 -22.34
N LEU A 84 -11.52 -10.55 -22.80
CA LEU A 84 -12.43 -9.41 -22.77
C LEU A 84 -13.70 -9.65 -23.59
N VAL A 85 -13.61 -10.30 -24.75
CA VAL A 85 -14.79 -10.70 -25.54
C VAL A 85 -15.72 -11.62 -24.73
N LYS A 86 -15.17 -12.58 -23.98
CA LYS A 86 -15.98 -13.45 -23.10
C LYS A 86 -16.59 -12.67 -21.93
N VAL A 87 -15.88 -11.69 -21.38
CA VAL A 87 -16.39 -10.82 -20.32
C VAL A 87 -17.58 -9.99 -20.79
N GLU A 88 -17.49 -9.40 -21.99
CA GLU A 88 -18.61 -8.65 -22.57
C GLU A 88 -19.79 -9.59 -22.86
N ALA A 89 -19.54 -10.79 -23.40
CA ALA A 89 -20.59 -11.78 -23.63
C ALA A 89 -21.31 -12.21 -22.33
N ILE A 90 -20.59 -12.33 -21.21
CA ILE A 90 -21.17 -12.58 -19.88
C ILE A 90 -22.07 -11.43 -19.44
N LYS A 91 -21.62 -10.19 -19.65
CA LYS A 91 -22.40 -8.99 -19.31
C LYS A 91 -23.68 -8.92 -20.12
N ASP A 92 -23.62 -9.14 -21.43
CA ASP A 92 -24.79 -9.19 -22.30
C ASP A 92 -25.77 -10.31 -21.91
N CYS A 93 -25.24 -11.49 -21.58
CA CYS A 93 -26.04 -12.63 -21.11
C CYS A 93 -26.75 -12.31 -19.78
N ARG A 94 -26.10 -11.61 -18.86
CA ARG A 94 -26.71 -11.16 -17.59
C ARG A 94 -27.84 -10.15 -17.82
N VAL A 95 -27.66 -9.21 -18.75
CA VAL A 95 -28.71 -8.25 -19.13
C VAL A 95 -29.91 -8.99 -19.70
N ARG A 96 -29.69 -9.88 -20.70
CA ARG A 96 -30.75 -10.71 -21.28
C ARG A 96 -31.48 -11.58 -20.26
N LEU A 97 -30.76 -12.15 -19.28
CA LEU A 97 -31.37 -12.92 -18.20
C LEU A 97 -32.28 -12.08 -17.32
N ALA A 98 -31.89 -10.85 -17.01
CA ALA A 98 -32.73 -9.93 -16.23
C ALA A 98 -33.98 -9.56 -17.02
N ASP A 99 -33.85 -9.25 -18.31
CA ASP A 99 -34.99 -8.92 -19.18
C ASP A 99 -35.97 -10.09 -19.30
N LEU A 100 -35.46 -11.31 -19.54
CA LEU A 100 -36.29 -12.52 -19.60
C LEU A 100 -36.97 -12.81 -18.25
N ALA A 101 -36.27 -12.63 -17.13
CA ALA A 101 -36.85 -12.84 -15.81
C ALA A 101 -38.00 -11.87 -15.52
N ASN A 102 -37.80 -10.58 -15.84
CA ASN A 102 -38.83 -9.55 -15.69
C ASN A 102 -40.05 -9.85 -16.60
N GLU A 103 -39.81 -10.28 -17.83
CA GLU A 103 -40.87 -10.60 -18.78
C GLU A 103 -41.64 -11.87 -18.37
N ILE A 104 -40.95 -12.88 -17.84
CA ILE A 104 -41.60 -14.06 -17.25
C ILE A 104 -42.45 -13.67 -16.05
N GLU A 105 -41.99 -12.79 -15.16
CA GLU A 105 -42.79 -12.33 -14.02
C GLU A 105 -44.04 -11.58 -14.48
N ARG A 106 -43.92 -10.73 -15.51
CA ARG A 106 -45.03 -10.01 -16.13
C ARG A 106 -46.11 -10.95 -16.69
N ILE A 107 -45.71 -12.05 -17.32
CA ILE A 107 -46.64 -12.99 -18.00
C ILE A 107 -47.06 -14.16 -17.09
N ALA A 108 -46.31 -14.49 -16.03
CA ALA A 108 -46.61 -15.61 -15.12
C ALA A 108 -48.04 -15.57 -14.56
N ALA A 109 -48.54 -14.35 -14.36
CA ALA A 109 -49.92 -14.02 -14.05
C ALA A 109 -50.97 -14.59 -15.04
N TRP A 110 -50.68 -14.63 -16.34
CA TRP A 110 -51.64 -14.97 -17.39
C TRP A 110 -51.58 -16.44 -17.81
N GLY A 111 -50.68 -17.22 -17.23
CA GLY A 111 -50.47 -18.62 -17.58
C GLY A 111 -49.68 -18.81 -18.88
N ASP A 112 -49.54 -20.06 -19.30
CA ASP A 112 -48.85 -20.42 -20.55
C ASP A 112 -49.85 -20.54 -21.70
N PHE A 113 -49.77 -19.63 -22.65
CA PHE A 113 -50.57 -19.66 -23.88
C PHE A 113 -49.69 -19.26 -25.07
N GLN A 114 -50.02 -19.76 -26.26
CA GLN A 114 -49.31 -19.40 -27.49
C GLN A 114 -49.87 -18.08 -28.05
N PRO A 115 -49.04 -17.03 -28.22
CA PRO A 115 -49.50 -15.75 -28.77
C PRO A 115 -50.10 -15.87 -30.18
N ALA A 116 -49.65 -16.86 -30.96
CA ALA A 116 -50.19 -17.16 -32.30
C ALA A 116 -51.69 -17.50 -32.30
N LEU A 117 -52.20 -18.12 -31.23
CA LEU A 117 -53.64 -18.41 -31.09
C LEU A 117 -54.47 -17.13 -31.01
N LEU A 118 -53.94 -16.06 -30.40
CA LEU A 118 -54.64 -14.77 -30.34
C LEU A 118 -54.71 -14.11 -31.71
N SER A 119 -53.66 -14.23 -32.53
CA SER A 119 -53.69 -13.74 -33.92
C SER A 119 -54.59 -14.59 -34.83
N ASP A 120 -54.61 -15.91 -34.65
CA ASP A 120 -55.46 -16.81 -35.45
C ASP A 120 -56.94 -16.63 -35.14
N LEU A 121 -57.28 -16.39 -33.86
CA LEU A 121 -58.64 -16.06 -33.43
C LEU A 121 -59.09 -14.69 -33.97
N ALA A 122 -58.19 -13.70 -33.98
CA ALA A 122 -58.47 -12.42 -34.64
C ALA A 122 -58.73 -12.60 -36.14
N GLY A 123 -57.94 -13.45 -36.83
CA GLY A 123 -58.15 -13.79 -38.25
C GLY A 123 -59.45 -14.58 -38.52
N SER A 124 -59.95 -15.30 -37.51
CA SER A 124 -61.22 -16.05 -37.56
C SER A 124 -62.44 -15.21 -37.14
N GLY A 125 -62.28 -13.89 -36.94
CA GLY A 125 -63.36 -12.96 -36.61
C GLY A 125 -63.64 -12.76 -35.12
N VAL A 126 -62.76 -13.24 -34.22
CA VAL A 126 -62.87 -13.08 -32.77
C VAL A 126 -61.61 -12.39 -32.22
N PRO A 127 -61.50 -11.05 -32.29
CA PRO A 127 -60.38 -10.33 -31.71
C PRO A 127 -60.46 -10.34 -30.18
N LEU A 128 -59.39 -10.79 -29.52
CA LEU A 128 -59.31 -10.92 -28.06
C LEU A 128 -58.34 -9.90 -27.47
N ARG A 129 -58.77 -9.17 -26.45
CA ARG A 129 -57.96 -8.22 -25.68
C ARG A 129 -57.88 -8.64 -24.22
N LEU A 130 -56.67 -8.71 -23.68
CA LEU A 130 -56.39 -9.11 -22.30
C LEU A 130 -56.34 -7.85 -21.43
N ALA A 131 -57.05 -7.81 -20.30
CA ALA A 131 -56.95 -6.69 -19.37
C ALA A 131 -57.13 -7.10 -17.90
N GLU A 132 -56.51 -6.33 -16.99
CA GLU A 132 -56.67 -6.48 -15.54
C GLU A 132 -57.51 -5.34 -14.96
N MET A 133 -58.51 -5.67 -14.14
CA MET A 133 -59.38 -4.70 -13.48
C MET A 133 -59.59 -5.07 -11.99
N PRO A 134 -59.81 -4.10 -11.06
CA PRO A 134 -60.18 -4.42 -9.68
C PRO A 134 -61.46 -5.26 -9.61
N ALA A 135 -61.46 -6.32 -8.78
CA ALA A 135 -62.56 -7.28 -8.70
C ALA A 135 -63.93 -6.64 -8.36
N LYS A 136 -63.92 -5.51 -7.65
CA LYS A 136 -65.13 -4.74 -7.27
C LYS A 136 -65.79 -4.04 -8.47
N LEU A 137 -65.06 -3.79 -9.55
CA LEU A 137 -65.53 -3.03 -10.71
C LEU A 137 -65.94 -3.94 -11.88
N VAL A 138 -65.81 -5.27 -11.74
CA VAL A 138 -66.20 -6.26 -12.77
C VAL A 138 -67.70 -6.23 -13.05
N ALA A 139 -68.53 -5.93 -12.05
CA ALA A 139 -69.97 -5.79 -12.22
C ALA A 139 -70.40 -4.53 -13.00
N ALA A 140 -69.48 -3.59 -13.26
CA ALA A 140 -69.74 -2.34 -13.99
C ALA A 140 -69.35 -2.42 -15.49
N ILE A 141 -69.00 -3.61 -15.99
CA ILE A 141 -68.71 -3.81 -17.41
C ILE A 141 -70.04 -3.73 -18.19
N PRO A 142 -70.12 -2.93 -19.28
CA PRO A 142 -71.33 -2.85 -20.10
C PRO A 142 -71.73 -4.20 -20.71
N ASP A 143 -73.02 -4.52 -20.73
CA ASP A 143 -73.57 -5.75 -21.34
C ASP A 143 -73.30 -5.85 -22.87
N SER A 144 -72.92 -4.73 -23.50
CA SER A 144 -72.54 -4.69 -24.92
C SER A 144 -71.15 -5.29 -25.22
N LEU A 145 -70.32 -5.51 -24.20
CA LEU A 145 -68.98 -6.10 -24.33
C LEU A 145 -69.01 -7.53 -23.81
N GLN A 146 -68.71 -8.50 -24.69
CA GLN A 146 -68.54 -9.89 -24.28
C GLN A 146 -67.18 -10.07 -23.60
N TRP A 147 -67.16 -10.65 -22.41
CA TRP A 147 -65.94 -10.88 -21.63
C TRP A 147 -65.96 -12.23 -20.93
N PHE A 148 -64.76 -12.77 -20.69
CA PHE A 148 -64.55 -14.03 -19.97
C PHE A 148 -63.55 -13.82 -18.82
N PRO A 149 -63.87 -14.28 -17.58
CA PRO A 149 -62.91 -14.24 -16.48
C PRO A 149 -61.86 -15.35 -16.64
N VAL A 150 -60.58 -14.98 -16.56
CA VAL A 150 -59.47 -15.93 -16.62
C VAL A 150 -59.07 -16.36 -15.21
N GLU A 151 -58.78 -15.39 -14.33
CA GLU A 151 -58.38 -15.66 -12.95
C GLU A 151 -58.68 -14.44 -12.05
N THR A 152 -59.00 -14.67 -10.77
CA THR A 152 -59.09 -13.60 -9.76
C THR A 152 -58.08 -13.84 -8.65
N ALA A 153 -57.09 -12.95 -8.53
CA ALA A 153 -56.01 -13.07 -7.55
C ALA A 153 -55.72 -11.71 -6.91
N LYS A 154 -55.48 -11.70 -5.58
CA LYS A 154 -55.08 -10.51 -4.79
C LYS A 154 -55.96 -9.26 -5.03
N GLY A 155 -57.27 -9.42 -5.23
CA GLY A 155 -58.23 -8.30 -5.38
C GLY A 155 -58.34 -7.70 -6.79
N ARG A 156 -57.63 -8.25 -7.79
CA ARG A 156 -57.81 -7.93 -9.22
C ARG A 156 -58.31 -9.16 -9.97
N THR A 157 -59.13 -8.92 -10.99
CA THR A 157 -59.66 -9.95 -11.90
C THR A 157 -59.06 -9.72 -13.29
N ARG A 158 -58.47 -10.80 -13.83
CA ARG A 158 -57.97 -10.88 -15.20
C ARG A 158 -59.12 -11.27 -16.11
N LEU A 159 -59.33 -10.47 -17.14
CA LEU A 159 -60.47 -10.57 -18.04
C LEU A 159 -59.97 -10.64 -19.49
N MET A 160 -60.68 -11.39 -20.32
CA MET A 160 -60.48 -11.43 -21.75
C MET A 160 -61.72 -10.85 -22.43
N PHE A 161 -61.56 -9.73 -23.15
CA PHE A 161 -62.62 -9.04 -23.87
C PHE A 161 -62.62 -9.47 -25.34
N VAL A 162 -63.81 -9.75 -25.89
CA VAL A 162 -63.99 -9.95 -27.34
C VAL A 162 -64.28 -8.59 -27.97
N ALA A 163 -63.23 -7.91 -28.42
CA ALA A 163 -63.31 -6.53 -28.88
C ALA A 163 -62.19 -6.22 -29.88
N ASP A 164 -62.55 -5.53 -30.97
CA ASP A 164 -61.58 -5.03 -31.94
C ASP A 164 -60.73 -3.87 -31.35
N ARG A 165 -59.59 -3.55 -31.96
CA ARG A 165 -58.70 -2.46 -31.53
C ARG A 165 -59.39 -1.09 -31.47
N ALA A 166 -60.45 -0.90 -32.26
CA ALA A 166 -61.22 0.33 -32.31
C ALA A 166 -62.26 0.47 -31.18
N ALA A 167 -62.53 -0.58 -30.41
CA ALA A 167 -63.50 -0.54 -29.31
C ALA A 167 -62.86 0.03 -28.04
N GLU A 168 -63.56 0.95 -27.37
CA GLU A 168 -63.11 1.52 -26.09
C GLU A 168 -63.30 0.51 -24.95
N LEU A 169 -62.20 0.17 -24.27
CA LEU A 169 -62.25 -0.61 -23.04
C LEU A 169 -62.64 0.31 -21.86
N PRO A 170 -63.28 -0.22 -20.81
CA PRO A 170 -63.60 0.56 -19.61
C PRO A 170 -62.35 1.23 -19.01
N ALA A 171 -62.46 2.48 -18.55
CA ALA A 171 -61.32 3.24 -18.02
C ALA A 171 -60.60 2.59 -16.81
N ALA A 172 -61.27 1.66 -16.12
CA ALA A 172 -60.71 0.90 -15.01
C ALA A 172 -59.96 -0.38 -15.44
N ALA A 173 -60.03 -0.76 -16.72
CA ALA A 173 -59.37 -1.94 -17.27
C ALA A 173 -57.98 -1.54 -17.81
N GLN A 174 -56.93 -2.10 -17.20
CA GLN A 174 -55.57 -1.92 -17.68
C GLN A 174 -55.26 -3.01 -18.71
N GLU A 175 -55.11 -2.60 -19.98
CA GLU A 175 -54.81 -3.53 -21.07
C GLU A 175 -53.42 -4.15 -20.90
N PHE A 176 -53.36 -5.47 -21.05
CA PHE A 176 -52.14 -6.27 -21.03
C PHE A 176 -51.77 -6.68 -22.45
N LEU A 177 -50.60 -6.23 -22.91
CA LEU A 177 -50.08 -6.65 -24.21
C LEU A 177 -49.42 -8.03 -24.08
N PRO A 178 -49.91 -9.05 -24.81
CA PRO A 178 -49.27 -10.37 -24.84
C PRO A 178 -47.86 -10.26 -25.41
N ALA A 179 -46.96 -11.09 -24.89
CA ALA A 179 -45.60 -11.16 -25.42
C ALA A 179 -45.57 -11.84 -26.79
N THR A 180 -44.43 -11.71 -27.49
CA THR A 180 -44.20 -12.33 -28.79
C THR A 180 -43.95 -13.84 -28.70
N ALA A 181 -43.55 -14.35 -27.52
CA ALA A 181 -43.27 -15.76 -27.26
C ALA A 181 -44.16 -16.29 -26.12
N SER A 182 -44.39 -17.61 -26.09
CA SER A 182 -45.15 -18.24 -25.00
C SER A 182 -44.33 -18.27 -23.70
N LEU A 183 -45.00 -18.44 -22.56
CA LEU A 183 -44.33 -18.49 -21.26
C LEU A 183 -43.43 -19.73 -21.15
N GLY A 184 -43.82 -20.86 -21.76
CA GLY A 184 -42.98 -22.03 -21.91
C GLY A 184 -41.70 -21.75 -22.70
N GLN A 185 -41.80 -21.02 -23.82
CA GLN A 185 -40.65 -20.61 -24.64
C GLN A 185 -39.71 -19.66 -23.88
N LEU A 186 -40.25 -18.63 -23.21
CA LEU A 186 -39.44 -17.70 -22.41
C LEU A 186 -38.70 -18.40 -21.26
N ARG A 187 -39.33 -19.38 -20.60
CA ARG A 187 -38.67 -20.20 -19.57
C ARG A 187 -37.57 -21.07 -20.15
N GLN A 188 -37.76 -21.60 -21.36
CA GLN A 188 -36.73 -22.35 -22.07
C GLN A 188 -35.55 -21.45 -22.46
N ASP A 189 -35.83 -20.27 -23.04
CA ASP A 189 -34.81 -19.27 -23.37
C ASP A 189 -34.02 -18.82 -22.12
N LEU A 190 -34.69 -18.65 -20.99
CA LEU A 190 -34.05 -18.33 -19.72
C LEU A 190 -33.15 -19.47 -19.24
N ALA A 191 -33.57 -20.73 -19.40
CA ALA A 191 -32.75 -21.90 -19.07
C ALA A 191 -31.52 -22.01 -19.98
N ASP A 192 -31.70 -21.79 -21.29
CA ASP A 192 -30.62 -21.80 -22.28
C ASP A 192 -29.63 -20.65 -22.05
N GLN A 193 -30.11 -19.45 -21.75
CA GLN A 193 -29.24 -18.32 -21.36
C GLN A 193 -28.50 -18.60 -20.05
N ARG A 194 -29.14 -19.23 -19.05
CA ARG A 194 -28.44 -19.64 -17.80
C ARG A 194 -27.35 -20.65 -18.08
N ARG A 195 -27.60 -21.60 -18.98
CA ARG A 195 -26.59 -22.58 -19.40
C ARG A 195 -25.43 -21.91 -20.11
N GLN A 196 -25.70 -21.01 -21.06
CA GLN A 196 -24.68 -20.24 -21.76
C GLN A 196 -23.82 -19.40 -20.80
N LEU A 197 -24.44 -18.77 -19.80
CA LEU A 197 -23.72 -18.04 -18.76
C LEU A 197 -22.78 -18.95 -17.96
N ALA A 198 -23.26 -20.14 -17.58
CA ALA A 198 -22.46 -21.11 -16.84
C ALA A 198 -21.26 -21.63 -17.66
N GLU A 199 -21.47 -21.87 -18.95
CA GLU A 199 -20.41 -22.28 -19.90
C GLU A 199 -19.35 -21.18 -20.05
N LEU A 200 -19.75 -19.92 -20.25
CA LEU A 200 -18.82 -18.78 -20.34
C LEU A 200 -18.04 -18.56 -19.03
N GLN A 201 -18.68 -18.75 -17.88
CA GLN A 201 -18.01 -18.66 -16.58
C GLN A 201 -17.01 -19.80 -16.37
N ALA A 202 -17.33 -21.01 -16.85
CA ALA A 202 -16.42 -22.15 -16.80
C ALA A 202 -15.20 -21.90 -17.70
N ASP A 203 -15.40 -21.36 -18.90
CA ASP A 203 -14.31 -20.98 -19.81
C ASP A 203 -13.36 -19.98 -19.16
N ILE A 204 -13.87 -18.92 -18.52
CA ILE A 204 -13.01 -17.95 -17.83
C ILE A 204 -12.21 -18.61 -16.71
N LYS A 205 -12.80 -19.54 -15.95
CA LYS A 205 -12.07 -20.29 -14.92
C LYS A 205 -10.96 -21.15 -15.49
N GLN A 206 -11.14 -21.72 -16.68
CA GLN A 206 -10.09 -22.47 -17.38
C GLN A 206 -8.97 -21.54 -17.88
N LEU A 207 -9.32 -20.34 -18.34
CA LEU A 207 -8.34 -19.34 -18.79
C LEU A 207 -7.59 -18.68 -17.61
N ALA A 208 -8.20 -18.60 -16.43
CA ALA A 208 -7.64 -17.97 -15.23
C ALA A 208 -6.36 -18.64 -14.70
N VAL A 209 -6.09 -19.86 -15.16
CA VAL A 209 -4.86 -20.60 -14.90
C VAL A 209 -3.63 -19.88 -15.50
N TYR A 210 -3.82 -19.06 -16.52
CA TYR A 210 -2.75 -18.30 -17.20
C TYR A 210 -2.67 -16.83 -16.76
N ALA A 211 -3.24 -16.46 -15.60
CA ALA A 211 -3.25 -15.07 -15.15
C ALA A 211 -1.82 -14.55 -14.92
N ASP A 212 -0.97 -15.34 -14.26
CA ASP A 212 0.42 -14.96 -13.99
C ASP A 212 1.26 -14.83 -15.26
N ALA A 213 0.91 -15.56 -16.32
CA ALA A 213 1.59 -15.52 -17.61
C ALA A 213 1.40 -14.19 -18.37
N LEU A 214 0.44 -13.35 -17.96
CA LEU A 214 0.26 -12.00 -18.51
C LEU A 214 1.18 -10.95 -17.88
N GLN A 215 1.70 -11.19 -16.67
CA GLN A 215 2.59 -10.22 -16.00
C GLN A 215 3.89 -9.95 -16.79
N PRO A 216 4.58 -10.97 -17.35
CA PRO A 216 5.74 -10.71 -18.21
C PRO A 216 5.37 -9.92 -19.46
N VAL A 217 4.19 -10.15 -20.03
CA VAL A 217 3.73 -9.41 -21.22
C VAL A 217 3.44 -7.95 -20.89
N GLU A 218 2.81 -7.69 -19.73
CA GLU A 218 2.62 -6.33 -19.22
C GLU A 218 3.96 -5.61 -19.08
N ALA A 219 4.94 -6.26 -18.47
CA ALA A 219 6.28 -5.70 -18.32
C ALA A 219 6.95 -5.42 -19.68
N MET A 220 6.75 -6.28 -20.68
CA MET A 220 7.23 -6.04 -22.05
C MET A 220 6.51 -4.86 -22.72
N LEU A 221 5.19 -4.72 -22.54
CA LEU A 221 4.42 -3.59 -23.05
C LEU A 221 4.81 -2.27 -22.38
N GLU A 222 5.03 -2.25 -21.06
CA GLU A 222 5.55 -1.07 -20.36
C GLU A 222 6.92 -0.64 -20.87
N ARG A 223 7.75 -1.60 -21.28
CA ARG A 223 9.05 -1.32 -21.90
C ARG A 223 8.89 -0.71 -23.28
N GLU A 224 7.96 -1.18 -24.10
CA GLU A 224 7.73 -0.57 -25.41
C GLU A 224 7.07 0.80 -25.27
N LEU A 225 6.14 0.95 -24.32
CA LEU A 225 5.52 2.23 -23.99
C LEU A 225 6.57 3.24 -23.52
N SER A 226 7.46 2.89 -22.59
CA SER A 226 8.55 3.80 -22.16
C SER A 226 9.54 4.12 -23.28
N PHE A 227 9.75 3.20 -24.24
CA PHE A 227 10.52 3.49 -25.45
C PHE A 227 9.84 4.59 -26.25
N GLU A 228 8.55 4.39 -26.52
CA GLU A 228 7.77 5.26 -27.38
C GLU A 228 7.49 6.60 -26.73
N THR A 229 7.29 6.65 -25.40
CA THR A 229 7.17 7.90 -24.64
C THR A 229 8.41 8.76 -24.80
N LEU A 230 9.61 8.18 -24.69
CA LEU A 230 10.85 8.93 -24.89
C LEU A 230 11.05 9.27 -26.38
N HIS A 231 10.77 8.33 -27.29
CA HIS A 231 10.96 8.56 -28.72
C HIS A 231 10.04 9.65 -29.27
N SER A 232 8.74 9.61 -28.95
CA SER A 232 7.73 10.55 -29.43
C SER A 232 7.62 11.82 -28.58
N GLY A 233 8.03 11.75 -27.31
CA GLY A 233 7.94 12.86 -26.37
C GLY A 233 9.14 13.80 -26.38
N MET A 234 10.23 13.48 -27.08
CA MET A 234 11.34 14.41 -27.29
C MET A 234 10.86 15.68 -27.98
N GLU A 235 11.22 16.83 -27.43
CA GLU A 235 11.03 18.10 -28.12
C GLU A 235 11.97 18.17 -29.31
N ASN A 236 11.49 18.73 -30.42
CA ASN A 236 12.26 18.86 -31.65
C ASN A 236 12.16 20.28 -32.22
N ALA A 237 13.25 20.72 -32.84
CA ALA A 237 13.31 21.95 -33.61
C ALA A 237 14.15 21.72 -34.87
N GLY A 238 13.47 21.51 -35.99
CA GLY A 238 14.13 21.24 -37.27
C GLY A 238 14.91 19.91 -37.24
N PRO A 239 16.24 19.92 -37.44
CA PRO A 239 17.04 18.70 -37.55
C PRO A 239 17.45 18.07 -36.22
N VAL A 240 17.11 18.69 -35.08
CA VAL A 240 17.55 18.26 -33.75
C VAL A 240 16.37 17.96 -32.83
N ALA A 241 16.56 16.96 -31.98
CA ALA A 241 15.68 16.59 -30.89
C ALA A 241 16.46 16.57 -29.57
N TRP A 242 15.81 16.89 -28.46
CA TRP A 242 16.46 16.89 -27.14
C TRP A 242 15.55 16.38 -26.03
N PHE A 243 16.17 16.00 -24.92
CA PHE A 243 15.48 15.68 -23.67
C PHE A 243 16.37 16.02 -22.47
N GLY A 244 15.71 16.29 -21.34
CA GLY A 244 16.32 16.47 -20.03
C GLY A 244 16.27 15.19 -19.19
N GLY A 245 17.25 15.02 -18.31
CA GLY A 245 17.30 13.91 -17.37
C GLY A 245 18.33 14.12 -16.27
N TRP A 246 18.40 13.15 -15.37
CA TRP A 246 19.28 13.17 -14.22
C TRP A 246 20.21 11.97 -14.24
N VAL A 247 21.49 12.20 -13.97
CA VAL A 247 22.53 11.16 -13.92
C VAL A 247 23.32 11.29 -12.61
N PRO A 248 23.66 10.19 -11.93
CA PRO A 248 24.57 10.25 -10.79
C PRO A 248 25.93 10.79 -11.22
N ALA A 249 26.54 11.71 -10.46
CA ALA A 249 27.82 12.33 -10.80
C ALA A 249 28.95 11.29 -11.00
N LYS A 250 28.87 10.14 -10.31
CA LYS A 250 29.81 9.02 -10.49
C LYS A 250 29.74 8.37 -11.87
N ASP A 251 28.60 8.46 -12.55
CA ASP A 251 28.35 7.84 -13.84
C ASP A 251 28.48 8.84 -15.01
N GLU A 252 28.85 10.10 -14.74
CA GLU A 252 28.98 11.16 -15.76
C GLU A 252 29.98 10.80 -16.87
N ALA A 253 31.11 10.20 -16.51
CA ALA A 253 32.15 9.81 -17.47
C ALA A 253 31.66 8.76 -18.48
N LYS A 254 30.75 7.88 -18.06
CA LYS A 254 30.14 6.88 -18.95
C LYS A 254 29.23 7.56 -19.97
N LEU A 255 28.45 8.55 -19.53
CA LEU A 255 27.58 9.31 -20.41
C LEU A 255 28.39 10.11 -21.45
N ILE A 256 29.46 10.78 -21.02
CA ILE A 256 30.37 11.54 -21.90
C ILE A 256 30.97 10.62 -22.97
N THR A 257 31.40 9.42 -22.59
CA THR A 257 31.99 8.43 -23.52
C THR A 257 30.99 7.99 -24.59
N VAL A 258 29.75 7.71 -24.21
CA VAL A 258 28.69 7.31 -25.14
C VAL A 258 28.27 8.47 -26.04
N ALA A 259 28.07 9.66 -25.47
CA ALA A 259 27.73 10.86 -26.22
C ALA A 259 28.80 11.19 -27.27
N SER A 260 30.08 11.07 -26.91
CA SER A 260 31.20 11.29 -27.85
C SER A 260 31.20 10.25 -28.98
N ARG A 261 30.96 8.97 -28.66
CA ARG A 261 30.92 7.90 -29.67
C ARG A 261 29.76 8.07 -30.65
N GLN A 262 28.60 8.48 -30.17
CA GLN A 262 27.38 8.65 -30.95
C GLN A 262 27.21 10.08 -31.49
N GLN A 263 28.19 10.97 -31.26
CA GLN A 263 28.18 12.36 -31.70
C GLN A 263 26.97 13.17 -31.19
N TRP A 264 26.53 12.92 -29.96
CA TRP A 264 25.45 13.65 -29.30
C TRP A 264 25.96 14.96 -28.68
N GLY A 265 25.12 15.99 -28.70
CA GLY A 265 25.33 17.17 -27.86
C GLY A 265 24.98 16.83 -26.41
N LEU A 266 25.85 17.17 -25.47
CA LEU A 266 25.65 16.90 -24.05
C LEU A 266 26.01 18.14 -23.21
N ILE A 267 25.08 18.56 -22.36
CA ILE A 267 25.31 19.56 -21.33
C ILE A 267 25.07 18.89 -19.97
N LEU A 268 26.03 19.04 -19.06
CA LEU A 268 25.98 18.51 -17.70
C LEU A 268 26.13 19.66 -16.71
N ASP A 269 25.07 19.94 -15.96
CA ASP A 269 25.03 21.01 -14.97
C ASP A 269 24.77 20.47 -13.56
N ASP A 270 25.19 21.23 -12.55
CA ASP A 270 24.80 20.97 -11.17
C ASP A 270 23.32 21.35 -10.93
N PRO A 271 22.58 20.59 -10.10
CA PRO A 271 21.18 20.89 -9.81
C PRO A 271 21.04 22.28 -9.18
N LYS A 272 20.16 23.12 -9.75
CA LYS A 272 19.85 24.45 -9.19
C LYS A 272 19.09 24.33 -7.87
N GLU A 273 19.09 25.39 -7.06
CA GLU A 273 18.44 25.39 -5.73
C GLU A 273 16.93 25.12 -5.79
N ASP A 274 16.28 25.53 -6.87
CA ASP A 274 14.85 25.36 -7.18
C ASP A 274 14.52 24.01 -7.84
N GLU A 275 15.53 23.26 -8.27
CA GLU A 275 15.34 21.95 -8.91
C GLU A 275 15.32 20.81 -7.89
N LEU A 276 14.41 19.85 -8.12
CA LEU A 276 14.24 18.64 -7.32
C LEU A 276 14.74 17.43 -8.10
N PRO A 277 16.03 17.08 -8.03
CA PRO A 277 16.55 15.87 -8.67
C PRO A 277 16.05 14.60 -7.95
N PRO A 278 16.05 13.44 -8.64
CA PRO A 278 15.70 12.17 -8.04
C PRO A 278 16.72 11.71 -7.00
N THR A 279 16.26 11.01 -5.98
CA THR A 279 17.11 10.53 -4.90
C THR A 279 17.62 9.12 -5.17
N LYS A 280 18.94 8.96 -5.23
CA LYS A 280 19.62 7.65 -5.24
C LYS A 280 20.34 7.45 -3.91
N VAL A 281 19.85 6.54 -3.07
CA VAL A 281 20.48 6.23 -1.79
C VAL A 281 21.50 5.10 -1.97
N GLU A 282 22.78 5.42 -1.76
CA GLU A 282 23.88 4.45 -1.77
C GLU A 282 24.25 4.06 -0.34
N ASN A 283 23.74 2.93 0.11
CA ASN A 283 23.95 2.42 1.46
C ASN A 283 24.95 1.26 1.50
N PRO A 284 25.84 1.21 2.51
CA PRO A 284 26.68 0.03 2.73
C PRO A 284 25.81 -1.21 2.99
N PRO A 285 26.35 -2.44 2.80
CA PRO A 285 25.54 -3.67 2.84
C PRO A 285 24.75 -3.84 4.13
N MET A 286 25.31 -3.41 5.27
CA MET A 286 24.63 -3.44 6.57
C MET A 286 23.42 -2.52 6.58
N VAL A 287 23.56 -1.26 6.17
CA VAL A 287 22.47 -0.27 6.15
C VAL A 287 21.45 -0.55 5.04
N ARG A 288 21.85 -1.18 3.93
CA ARG A 288 20.94 -1.54 2.84
C ARG A 288 19.84 -2.51 3.27
N MET A 289 20.01 -3.24 4.37
CA MET A 289 19.02 -4.19 4.87
C MET A 289 17.70 -3.50 5.28
N ILE A 290 17.69 -2.18 5.53
CA ILE A 290 16.45 -1.45 5.86
C ILE A 290 15.66 -1.02 4.62
N GLN A 291 16.25 -1.07 3.42
CA GLN A 291 15.60 -0.61 2.19
C GLN A 291 14.21 -1.23 1.94
N PRO A 292 13.98 -2.54 2.21
CA PRO A 292 12.64 -3.13 2.06
C PRO A 292 11.58 -2.46 2.94
N VAL A 293 11.96 -1.92 4.11
CA VAL A 293 11.04 -1.18 4.98
C VAL A 293 10.69 0.16 4.34
N PHE A 294 11.66 0.91 3.82
CA PHE A 294 11.39 2.16 3.11
C PHE A 294 10.57 1.95 1.84
N ASP A 295 10.89 0.91 1.05
CA ASP A 295 10.13 0.55 -0.15
C ASP A 295 8.68 0.14 0.21
N PHE A 296 8.47 -0.57 1.32
CA PHE A 296 7.13 -0.92 1.83
C PHE A 296 6.33 0.31 2.30
N LEU A 297 7.00 1.27 2.94
CA LEU A 297 6.40 2.53 3.38
C LEU A 297 6.15 3.51 2.22
N GLY A 298 6.75 3.27 1.04
CA GLY A 298 6.64 4.16 -0.11
C GLY A 298 7.28 5.54 0.12
N VAL A 299 8.26 5.63 1.02
CA VAL A 299 8.90 6.90 1.40
C VAL A 299 10.31 7.00 0.83
N VAL A 300 10.63 8.17 0.28
CA VAL A 300 11.96 8.48 -0.26
C VAL A 300 12.39 9.85 0.26
N PRO A 301 13.59 9.97 0.86
CA PRO A 301 14.08 11.26 1.30
C PRO A 301 14.26 12.18 0.09
N ASN A 302 14.01 13.47 0.27
CA ASN A 302 14.34 14.47 -0.74
C ASN A 302 15.86 14.49 -0.97
N TYR A 303 16.31 14.83 -2.17
CA TYR A 303 17.74 14.85 -2.52
C TYR A 303 18.58 15.74 -1.60
N ARG A 304 17.99 16.85 -1.11
CA ARG A 304 18.63 17.80 -0.20
C ARG A 304 18.43 17.48 1.29
N GLU A 305 17.69 16.41 1.60
CA GLU A 305 17.48 15.96 2.98
C GLU A 305 18.63 15.08 3.48
N TYR A 306 18.61 14.80 4.78
CA TYR A 306 19.56 13.87 5.37
C TYR A 306 19.25 12.42 4.98
N ASP A 307 20.31 11.66 4.72
CA ASP A 307 20.22 10.21 4.79
C ASP A 307 20.20 9.74 6.25
N ILE A 308 19.03 9.31 6.71
CA ILE A 308 18.84 8.76 8.05
C ILE A 308 18.86 7.22 8.07
N SER A 309 19.10 6.54 6.94
CA SER A 309 18.96 5.09 6.83
C SER A 309 19.70 4.30 7.92
N ALA A 310 20.92 4.75 8.26
CA ALA A 310 21.74 4.08 9.29
C ALA A 310 21.18 4.25 10.70
N LEU A 311 20.74 5.47 11.06
CA LEU A 311 20.13 5.75 12.36
C LEU A 311 18.75 5.11 12.46
N PHE A 312 17.97 5.20 11.40
CA PHE A 312 16.68 4.51 11.27
C PHE A 312 16.86 3.02 11.53
N MET A 313 17.82 2.36 10.87
CA MET A 313 18.08 0.94 11.09
C MET A 313 18.42 0.64 12.55
N LEU A 314 19.32 1.41 13.16
CA LEU A 314 19.74 1.20 14.54
C LEU A 314 18.55 1.27 15.51
N PHE A 315 17.77 2.34 15.45
CA PHE A 315 16.62 2.54 16.35
C PHE A 315 15.46 1.61 16.01
N PHE A 316 15.21 1.33 14.73
CA PHE A 316 14.19 0.39 14.30
C PHE A 316 14.44 -1.01 14.84
N VAL A 317 15.68 -1.51 14.82
CA VAL A 317 16.03 -2.81 15.39
C VAL A 317 15.75 -2.85 16.90
N ILE A 318 16.10 -1.78 17.63
CA ILE A 318 15.84 -1.66 19.07
C ILE A 318 14.32 -1.62 19.35
N PHE A 319 13.58 -0.78 18.63
CA PHE A 319 12.13 -0.63 18.83
C PHE A 319 11.38 -1.90 18.46
N PHE A 320 11.81 -2.58 17.39
CA PHE A 320 11.28 -3.89 17.02
C PHE A 320 11.45 -4.89 18.16
N ALA A 321 12.66 -4.98 18.72
CA ALA A 321 12.96 -5.90 19.81
C ALA A 321 12.13 -5.59 21.07
N MET A 322 11.97 -4.32 21.42
CA MET A 322 11.16 -3.90 22.58
C MET A 322 9.67 -4.15 22.40
N ILE A 323 9.13 -3.89 21.21
CA ILE A 323 7.70 -4.09 20.90
C ILE A 323 7.35 -5.59 20.86
N PHE A 324 8.19 -6.41 20.23
CA PHE A 324 7.96 -7.86 20.20
C PHE A 324 8.21 -8.50 21.57
N GLY A 325 9.23 -8.04 22.30
CA GLY A 325 9.35 -8.23 23.74
C GLY A 325 9.62 -9.66 24.24
N ASP A 326 9.47 -10.69 23.40
CA ASP A 326 9.37 -12.09 23.80
C ASP A 326 10.42 -12.96 23.09
N ALA A 327 11.26 -13.65 23.88
CA ALA A 327 12.33 -14.50 23.37
C ALA A 327 11.81 -15.76 22.67
N GLY A 328 10.63 -16.25 23.05
CA GLY A 328 9.96 -17.37 22.39
C GLY A 328 9.56 -17.03 20.97
N TYR A 329 8.86 -15.91 20.78
CA TYR A 329 8.50 -15.44 19.43
C TYR A 329 9.73 -15.08 18.60
N GLY A 330 10.71 -14.40 19.21
CA GLY A 330 11.98 -14.09 18.55
C GLY A 330 12.71 -15.36 18.09
N SER A 331 12.70 -16.43 18.89
CA SER A 331 13.33 -17.71 18.55
C SER A 331 12.61 -18.40 17.38
N LEU A 332 11.27 -18.39 17.36
CA LEU A 332 10.49 -18.91 16.23
C LEU A 332 10.81 -18.15 14.94
N MET A 333 10.85 -16.81 15.01
CA MET A 333 11.22 -15.97 13.87
C MET A 333 12.66 -16.22 13.41
N LEU A 334 13.59 -16.42 14.34
CA LEU A 334 15.00 -16.68 14.05
C LEU A 334 15.17 -18.04 13.36
N LEU A 335 14.50 -19.08 13.85
CA LEU A 335 14.51 -20.42 13.25
C LEU A 335 13.90 -20.41 11.85
N ALA A 336 12.74 -19.77 11.67
CA ALA A 336 12.10 -19.62 10.36
C ALA A 336 13.00 -18.83 9.39
N GLY A 337 13.59 -17.73 9.87
CA GLY A 337 14.53 -16.92 9.09
C GLY A 337 15.79 -17.69 8.69
N LEU A 338 16.35 -18.50 9.60
CA LEU A 338 17.54 -19.30 9.33
C LEU A 338 17.25 -20.42 8.34
N ALA A 339 16.13 -21.13 8.49
CA ALA A 339 15.67 -22.14 7.54
C ALA A 339 15.46 -21.53 6.15
N GLY A 340 14.78 -20.39 6.07
CA GLY A 340 14.64 -19.64 4.82
C GLY A 340 15.98 -19.23 4.22
N ALA A 341 16.95 -18.82 5.05
CA ALA A 341 18.25 -18.36 4.57
C ALA A 341 19.09 -19.50 3.99
N ILE A 342 19.00 -20.69 4.60
CA ILE A 342 19.63 -21.91 4.09
C ILE A 342 19.02 -22.28 2.72
N VAL A 343 17.69 -22.30 2.61
CA VAL A 343 16.99 -22.62 1.36
C VAL A 343 17.31 -21.59 0.26
N ALA A 344 17.28 -20.30 0.59
CA ALA A 344 17.60 -19.24 -0.36
C ALA A 344 19.06 -19.33 -0.83
N LYS A 345 20.00 -19.55 0.08
CA LYS A 345 21.42 -19.71 -0.26
C LYS A 345 21.65 -20.94 -1.16
N ALA A 346 20.93 -22.04 -0.91
CA ALA A 346 21.00 -23.23 -1.74
C ALA A 346 20.46 -23.00 -3.17
N LYS A 347 19.40 -22.20 -3.34
CA LYS A 347 18.79 -21.93 -4.65
C LYS A 347 19.48 -20.82 -5.45
N THR A 348 19.85 -19.72 -4.80
CA THR A 348 20.28 -18.48 -5.49
C THR A 348 21.72 -18.07 -5.19
N GLY A 349 22.40 -18.78 -4.29
CA GLY A 349 23.77 -18.49 -3.84
C GLY A 349 23.89 -17.26 -2.93
N LYS A 350 22.80 -16.50 -2.69
CA LYS A 350 22.81 -15.29 -1.85
C LYS A 350 21.56 -15.21 -0.99
N VAL A 351 21.74 -14.82 0.28
CA VAL A 351 20.62 -14.53 1.18
C VAL A 351 20.01 -13.17 0.80
N PRO A 352 18.70 -13.08 0.50
CA PRO A 352 18.03 -11.82 0.20
C PRO A 352 18.10 -10.82 1.36
N ASP A 353 18.09 -9.53 1.05
CA ASP A 353 18.17 -8.46 2.05
C ASP A 353 16.98 -8.44 3.05
N PRO A 354 15.71 -8.69 2.64
CA PRO A 354 14.59 -8.80 3.59
C PRO A 354 14.80 -9.91 4.64
N LEU A 355 15.43 -11.01 4.23
CA LEU A 355 15.68 -12.15 5.10
C LEU A 355 16.83 -11.89 6.08
N ARG A 356 17.86 -11.16 5.64
CA ARG A 356 18.92 -10.66 6.53
C ARG A 356 18.38 -9.70 7.57
N LEU A 357 17.47 -8.80 7.16
CA LEU A 357 16.78 -7.91 8.08
C LEU A 357 15.98 -8.73 9.11
N LEU A 358 15.16 -9.70 8.67
CA LEU A 358 14.40 -10.57 9.57
C LEU A 358 15.30 -11.27 10.60
N LEU A 359 16.46 -11.77 10.19
CA LEU A 359 17.41 -12.43 11.10
C LEU A 359 17.96 -11.47 12.16
N ILE A 360 18.31 -10.24 11.79
CA ILE A 360 18.80 -9.23 12.74
C ILE A 360 17.69 -8.83 13.72
N LEU A 361 16.47 -8.62 13.22
CA LEU A 361 15.31 -8.27 14.04
C LEU A 361 14.98 -9.41 15.01
N ALA A 362 14.94 -10.66 14.53
CA ALA A 362 14.68 -11.81 15.36
C ALA A 362 15.76 -12.00 16.44
N LEU A 363 17.04 -11.85 16.09
CA LEU A 363 18.14 -11.92 17.05
C LEU A 363 18.04 -10.81 18.12
N ALA A 364 17.70 -9.59 17.72
CA ALA A 364 17.49 -8.50 18.65
C ALA A 364 16.30 -8.77 19.59
N THR A 365 15.18 -9.29 19.06
CA THR A 365 14.03 -9.70 19.87
C THR A 365 14.37 -10.81 20.86
N VAL A 366 15.13 -11.84 20.44
CA VAL A 366 15.60 -12.88 21.37
C VAL A 366 16.47 -12.27 22.46
N THR A 367 17.41 -11.40 22.08
CA THR A 367 18.31 -10.74 23.04
C THR A 367 17.52 -9.92 24.05
N TRP A 368 16.54 -9.13 23.59
CA TRP A 368 15.69 -8.33 24.46
C TRP A 368 14.81 -9.20 25.36
N GLY A 369 14.17 -10.24 24.82
CA GLY A 369 13.34 -11.16 25.60
C GLY A 369 14.12 -11.96 26.65
N VAL A 370 15.38 -12.31 26.37
CA VAL A 370 16.29 -12.93 27.36
C VAL A 370 16.60 -11.94 28.48
N VAL A 371 16.91 -10.69 28.12
CA VAL A 371 17.22 -9.63 29.07
C VAL A 371 16.03 -9.29 29.98
N THR A 372 14.81 -9.29 29.45
CA THR A 372 13.57 -9.03 30.21
C THR A 372 12.96 -10.29 30.84
N ALA A 373 13.56 -11.46 30.64
CA ALA A 373 13.02 -12.76 31.05
C ALA A 373 11.61 -13.05 30.52
N SER A 374 11.27 -12.59 29.33
CA SER A 374 9.96 -12.82 28.72
C SER A 374 10.01 -14.00 27.73
N TRP A 375 9.27 -15.07 28.03
CA TRP A 375 9.19 -16.29 27.23
C TRP A 375 7.76 -16.79 27.11
N PHE A 376 7.15 -16.65 25.93
CA PHE A 376 5.77 -17.06 25.64
C PHE A 376 4.74 -16.57 26.67
N GLY A 377 4.99 -15.48 27.40
CA GLY A 377 4.15 -15.04 28.51
C GLY A 377 4.17 -15.90 29.78
N ILE A 378 5.21 -16.71 30.00
CA ILE A 378 5.38 -17.48 31.23
C ILE A 378 5.76 -16.53 32.38
N PRO A 379 5.14 -16.65 33.57
CA PRO A 379 5.51 -15.85 34.74
C PRO A 379 6.97 -16.05 35.14
N TYR A 380 7.62 -14.98 35.61
CA TYR A 380 9.05 -15.00 35.98
C TYR A 380 9.41 -16.10 36.98
N ASN A 381 8.54 -16.38 37.95
CA ASN A 381 8.76 -17.38 39.00
C ASN A 381 8.79 -18.82 38.45
N ASP A 382 8.08 -19.08 37.36
CA ASP A 382 7.94 -20.41 36.76
C ASP A 382 9.06 -20.70 35.74
N LEU A 383 9.92 -19.72 35.47
CA LEU A 383 11.02 -19.88 34.53
C LEU A 383 12.15 -20.75 35.11
N PRO A 384 12.81 -21.58 34.27
CA PRO A 384 14.01 -22.30 34.63
C PRO A 384 15.08 -21.37 35.25
N PRO A 385 15.83 -21.84 36.28
CA PRO A 385 16.87 -21.02 36.94
C PRO A 385 17.93 -20.48 35.97
N LEU A 386 18.26 -21.24 34.92
CA LEU A 386 19.19 -20.81 33.87
C LEU A 386 18.70 -19.55 33.15
N LEU A 387 17.43 -19.50 32.73
CA LEU A 387 16.88 -18.34 32.03
C LEU A 387 16.76 -17.11 32.95
N ARG A 388 16.47 -17.34 34.24
CA ARG A 388 16.47 -16.27 35.24
C ARG A 388 17.86 -15.68 35.48
N SER A 389 18.91 -16.50 35.44
CA SER A 389 20.29 -16.04 35.66
C SER A 389 20.86 -15.19 34.52
N LEU A 390 20.30 -15.29 33.31
CA LEU A 390 20.69 -14.48 32.15
C LEU A 390 19.95 -13.15 32.07
N ALA A 391 18.89 -12.97 32.85
CA ALA A 391 18.06 -11.78 32.85
C ALA A 391 18.72 -10.65 33.66
N ILE A 392 18.42 -9.39 33.29
CA ILE A 392 19.00 -8.23 33.98
C ILE A 392 18.02 -7.76 35.07
N PRO A 393 18.40 -7.76 36.36
CA PRO A 393 17.51 -7.40 37.48
C PRO A 393 16.85 -6.02 37.36
N PHE A 394 17.42 -5.11 36.57
CA PHE A 394 16.85 -3.80 36.29
C PHE A 394 15.55 -3.85 35.47
N VAL A 395 15.41 -4.81 34.56
CA VAL A 395 14.26 -4.94 33.64
C VAL A 395 13.52 -6.27 33.76
N SER A 396 13.99 -7.16 34.64
CA SER A 396 13.35 -8.43 34.97
C SER A 396 13.25 -8.54 36.48
N GLY A 397 12.06 -8.87 37.00
CA GLY A 397 11.87 -8.99 38.43
C GLY A 397 10.45 -9.40 38.80
N ASN A 398 10.26 -9.61 40.10
CA ASN A 398 8.96 -9.97 40.69
C ASN A 398 8.08 -8.75 40.95
N ASP A 399 8.69 -7.57 41.08
CA ASP A 399 7.98 -6.31 41.26
C ASP A 399 7.59 -5.74 39.89
N ALA A 400 6.35 -5.99 39.49
CA ALA A 400 5.83 -5.57 38.19
C ALA A 400 5.80 -4.05 38.01
N ASP A 401 5.59 -3.30 39.10
CA ASP A 401 5.50 -1.84 39.06
C ASP A 401 6.90 -1.24 38.84
N GLN A 402 7.88 -1.67 39.64
CA GLN A 402 9.26 -1.21 39.50
C GLN A 402 9.86 -1.58 38.13
N VAL A 403 9.61 -2.80 37.64
CA VAL A 403 10.07 -3.23 36.30
C VAL A 403 9.39 -2.38 35.21
N GLY A 404 8.09 -2.13 35.34
CA GLY A 404 7.35 -1.25 34.45
C GLY A 404 8.01 0.12 34.36
N ASP A 405 8.28 0.77 35.49
CA ASP A 405 8.88 2.10 35.54
C ASP A 405 10.31 2.15 35.02
N ASN A 406 11.10 1.10 35.26
CA ASN A 406 12.45 0.99 34.68
C ASN A 406 12.41 0.87 33.15
N ILE A 407 11.44 0.13 32.59
CA ILE A 407 11.27 0.05 31.13
C ILE A 407 10.79 1.40 30.57
N LYS A 408 9.85 2.09 31.23
CA LYS A 408 9.43 3.45 30.84
C LYS A 408 10.62 4.41 30.81
N PHE A 409 11.47 4.36 31.84
CA PHE A 409 12.71 5.14 31.91
C PHE A 409 13.61 4.87 30.70
N LEU A 410 13.83 3.59 30.34
CA LEU A 410 14.61 3.22 29.14
C LEU A 410 13.98 3.75 27.85
N CYS A 411 12.66 3.66 27.69
CA CYS A 411 11.95 4.21 26.53
C CYS A 411 12.21 5.71 26.38
N PHE A 412 12.12 6.47 27.47
CA PHE A 412 12.39 7.90 27.44
C PHE A 412 13.88 8.22 27.23
N CYS A 413 14.80 7.41 27.76
CA CYS A 413 16.22 7.54 27.44
C CYS A 413 16.50 7.32 25.94
N LEU A 414 15.87 6.32 25.33
CA LEU A 414 15.99 6.07 23.89
C LEU A 414 15.44 7.23 23.08
N GLY A 415 14.27 7.76 23.46
CA GLY A 415 13.70 8.95 22.83
C GLY A 415 14.58 10.18 22.98
N LEU A 416 15.12 10.42 24.18
CA LEU A 416 16.09 11.48 24.42
C LEU A 416 17.29 11.33 23.48
N VAL A 417 17.95 10.18 23.47
CA VAL A 417 19.13 9.95 22.61
C VAL A 417 18.79 10.17 21.14
N GLN A 418 17.66 9.65 20.67
CA GLN A 418 17.23 9.80 19.28
C GLN A 418 16.98 11.27 18.91
N LEU A 419 16.25 12.03 19.74
CA LEU A 419 15.96 13.45 19.49
C LEU A 419 17.20 14.34 19.64
N LEU A 420 18.09 14.05 20.59
CA LEU A 420 19.36 14.77 20.70
C LEU A 420 20.25 14.55 19.47
N LEU A 421 20.29 13.33 18.92
CA LEU A 421 21.02 13.05 17.69
C LEU A 421 20.46 13.85 16.49
N ALA A 422 19.15 14.11 16.44
CA ALA A 422 18.55 14.96 15.42
C ALA A 422 19.07 16.41 15.54
N HIS A 423 19.01 17.00 16.74
CA HIS A 423 19.51 18.35 16.95
C HIS A 423 21.03 18.46 16.78
N ILE A 424 21.83 17.46 17.17
CA ILE A 424 23.28 17.44 16.91
C ILE A 424 23.55 17.53 15.41
N LYS A 425 22.83 16.75 14.58
CA LYS A 425 22.96 16.85 13.12
C LYS A 425 22.61 18.24 12.58
N ASN A 426 21.53 18.84 13.08
CA ASN A 426 21.15 20.20 12.68
C ASN A 426 22.18 21.26 13.11
N ILE A 427 22.74 21.14 14.33
CA ILE A 427 23.81 22.02 14.81
C ILE A 427 25.03 21.92 13.89
N MET A 428 25.42 20.70 13.49
CA MET A 428 26.54 20.50 12.57
C MET A 428 26.31 21.12 11.18
N ARG A 429 25.07 21.06 10.66
CA ARG A 429 24.70 21.71 9.39
C ARG A 429 24.75 23.23 9.51
N ASP A 430 24.15 23.77 10.57
CA ASP A 430 23.93 25.20 10.71
C ASP A 430 25.11 25.93 11.37
N ILE A 431 26.21 25.23 11.72
CA ILE A 431 27.38 25.73 12.47
C ILE A 431 28.02 26.99 11.85
N ARG A 432 27.87 27.19 10.54
CA ARG A 432 28.39 28.37 9.82
C ARG A 432 27.47 29.60 9.93
N SER A 433 26.30 29.47 10.53
CA SER A 433 25.30 30.52 10.68
C SER A 433 24.84 30.62 12.14
N LEU A 434 24.44 31.80 12.61
CA LEU A 434 23.95 31.94 13.99
C LEU A 434 22.66 31.15 14.29
N LYS A 435 22.02 30.54 13.26
CA LYS A 435 20.92 29.59 13.44
C LYS A 435 21.31 28.39 14.31
N PHE A 436 22.60 28.02 14.36
CA PHE A 436 23.05 26.93 15.24
C PHE A 436 22.72 27.20 16.71
N LEU A 437 22.72 28.47 17.16
CA LEU A 437 22.35 28.84 18.54
C LEU A 437 20.88 28.51 18.83
N GLY A 438 19.99 28.64 17.84
CA GLY A 438 18.60 28.23 17.95
C GLY A 438 18.47 26.72 18.13
N GLN A 439 19.25 25.95 17.37
CA GLN A 439 19.31 24.48 17.50
C GLN A 439 19.92 24.03 18.84
N VAL A 440 20.94 24.72 19.35
CA VAL A 440 21.47 24.51 20.71
C VAL A 440 20.39 24.81 21.77
N GLY A 441 19.58 25.84 21.53
CA GLY A 441 18.43 26.15 22.38
C GLY A 441 17.41 25.01 22.41
N GLN A 442 17.02 24.48 21.25
CA GLN A 442 16.11 23.33 21.15
C GLN A 442 16.71 22.07 21.79
N PHE A 443 18.01 21.82 21.61
CA PHE A 443 18.73 20.73 22.28
C PHE A 443 18.64 20.84 23.81
N GLY A 444 18.87 22.05 24.35
CA GLY A 444 18.72 22.32 25.78
C GLY A 444 17.27 22.14 26.27
N MET A 445 16.28 22.53 25.48
CA MET A 445 14.87 22.31 25.80
C MET A 445 14.52 20.83 25.83
N VAL A 446 14.95 20.03 24.86
CA VAL A 446 14.72 18.57 24.84
C VAL A 446 15.29 17.93 26.11
N LEU A 447 16.50 18.32 26.53
CA LEU A 447 17.09 17.86 27.79
C LEU A 447 16.26 18.27 29.02
N GLY A 448 15.85 19.54 29.11
CA GLY A 448 15.06 20.02 30.24
C GLY A 448 13.67 19.38 30.31
N ILE A 449 12.98 19.26 29.18
CA ILE A 449 11.65 18.65 29.07
C ILE A 449 11.72 17.14 29.37
N TYR A 450 12.81 16.46 29.03
CA TYR A 450 12.98 15.04 29.39
C TYR A 450 12.90 14.79 30.90
N PHE A 451 13.56 15.60 31.74
CA PHE A 451 13.44 15.45 33.19
C PHE A 451 12.04 15.79 33.70
N LEU A 452 11.35 16.73 33.06
CA LEU A 452 9.95 17.02 33.36
C LEU A 452 9.04 15.82 33.03
N VAL A 453 9.28 15.14 31.91
CA VAL A 453 8.55 13.94 31.50
C VAL A 453 8.81 12.79 32.50
N LEU A 454 10.06 12.58 32.92
CA LEU A 454 10.36 11.56 33.94
C LEU A 454 9.64 11.83 35.27
N PHE A 455 9.66 13.07 35.74
CA PHE A 455 8.98 13.50 36.95
C PHE A 455 7.46 13.27 36.87
N LEU A 456 6.84 13.59 35.73
CA LEU A 456 5.39 13.53 35.57
C LEU A 456 4.86 12.12 35.29
N VAL A 457 5.59 11.32 34.50
CA VAL A 457 5.07 10.06 33.94
C VAL A 457 5.62 8.82 34.65
N VAL A 458 6.85 8.87 35.14
CA VAL A 458 7.49 7.71 35.78
C VAL A 458 7.28 7.76 37.28
N ASP A 459 7.98 8.67 37.97
CA ASP A 459 7.92 8.75 39.43
C ASP A 459 8.47 10.13 39.89
N ALA A 460 7.64 10.87 40.61
CA ALA A 460 7.95 12.21 41.11
C ALA A 460 8.96 12.21 42.27
N GLU A 461 8.97 11.15 43.10
CA GLU A 461 9.90 11.02 44.23
C GLU A 461 11.28 10.57 43.76
N ARG A 462 11.32 9.62 42.81
CA ARG A 462 12.57 9.10 42.24
C ARG A 462 13.26 10.09 41.30
N PHE A 463 12.49 10.89 40.55
CA PHE A 463 13.00 11.81 39.53
C PHE A 463 12.61 13.26 39.81
N ALA A 464 12.99 13.80 40.97
CA ALA A 464 12.78 15.20 41.30
C ALA A 464 13.41 16.15 40.27
N ILE A 465 12.70 17.22 39.89
CA ILE A 465 13.16 18.19 38.89
C ILE A 465 14.40 18.93 39.41
N PRO A 466 15.58 18.75 38.79
CA PRO A 466 16.76 19.52 39.16
C PRO A 466 16.58 21.01 38.85
N ALA A 467 17.09 21.90 39.69
CA ALA A 467 16.95 23.36 39.51
C ALA A 467 17.46 23.86 38.15
N TRP A 468 18.47 23.20 37.58
CA TRP A 468 19.03 23.55 36.27
C TRP A 468 18.11 23.22 35.09
N CYS A 469 17.13 22.32 35.24
CA CYS A 469 16.21 21.97 34.16
C CYS A 469 15.36 23.18 33.74
N LEU A 470 14.89 23.96 34.72
CA LEU A 470 14.13 25.18 34.43
C LEU A 470 14.97 26.20 33.67
N TYR A 471 16.24 26.36 34.05
CA TYR A 471 17.16 27.25 33.33
C TYR A 471 17.40 26.78 31.89
N LEU A 472 17.54 25.46 31.64
CA LEU A 472 17.68 24.93 30.28
C LEU A 472 16.43 25.15 29.42
N ILE A 473 15.23 24.97 29.98
CA ILE A 473 13.98 25.21 29.24
C ILE A 473 13.84 26.70 28.91
N ILE A 474 14.02 27.60 29.88
CA ILE A 474 13.86 29.04 29.67
C ILE A 474 14.94 29.58 28.73
N SER A 475 16.21 29.25 28.98
CA SER A 475 17.31 29.71 28.13
C SER A 475 17.26 29.09 26.74
N GLY A 476 16.87 27.82 26.63
CA GLY A 476 16.70 27.13 25.36
C GLY A 476 15.55 27.71 24.53
N PHE A 477 14.42 28.05 25.18
CA PHE A 477 13.32 28.77 24.55
C PHE A 477 13.78 30.14 24.07
N GLY A 478 14.48 30.91 24.89
CA GLY A 478 15.01 32.23 24.52
C GLY A 478 15.95 32.16 23.31
N LEU A 479 16.89 31.21 23.29
CA LEU A 479 17.81 30.99 22.18
C LEU A 479 17.08 30.57 20.90
N SER A 480 16.15 29.61 21.01
CA SER A 480 15.32 29.17 19.88
C SER A 480 14.46 30.31 19.34
N PHE A 481 13.86 31.12 20.22
CA PHE A 481 13.02 32.26 19.86
C PHE A 481 13.78 33.32 19.07
N ILE A 482 15.03 33.60 19.45
CA ILE A 482 15.85 34.63 18.81
C ILE A 482 16.48 34.12 17.50
N PHE A 483 17.00 32.89 17.49
CA PHE A 483 17.91 32.43 16.44
C PHE A 483 17.34 31.39 15.46
N SER A 484 16.20 30.73 15.75
CA SER A 484 15.64 29.72 14.83
C SER A 484 15.28 30.30 13.46
N ASN A 485 14.81 31.55 13.42
CA ASN A 485 14.44 32.27 12.20
C ASN A 485 15.49 33.31 11.76
N TYR A 486 16.73 33.22 12.25
CA TYR A 486 17.76 34.20 11.94
C TYR A 486 18.15 34.19 10.46
N ASP A 487 18.08 35.33 9.78
CA ASP A 487 18.56 35.52 8.42
C ASP A 487 19.85 36.36 8.42
N GLY A 488 20.96 35.73 8.01
CA GLY A 488 22.29 36.34 8.00
C GLY A 488 22.51 37.38 6.90
N SER A 489 21.60 37.47 5.91
CA SER A 489 21.74 38.36 4.75
C SER A 489 21.63 39.86 5.10
N LYS A 490 21.04 40.20 6.25
CA LYS A 490 20.68 41.59 6.62
C LYS A 490 21.61 42.24 7.66
N GLY A 491 22.71 41.58 8.02
CA GLY A 491 23.66 42.03 9.07
C GLY A 491 23.24 41.60 10.49
N PHE A 492 24.18 41.56 11.44
CA PHE A 492 24.00 40.95 12.77
C PHE A 492 22.77 41.48 13.55
N LEU A 493 22.72 42.80 13.79
CA LEU A 493 21.66 43.44 14.58
C LEU A 493 20.27 43.33 13.91
N ARG A 494 20.19 43.58 12.60
CA ARG A 494 18.93 43.48 11.83
C ARG A 494 18.47 42.04 11.66
N GLY A 495 19.38 41.06 11.59
CA GLY A 495 19.06 39.64 11.54
C GLY A 495 18.45 39.14 12.85
N ILE A 496 18.97 39.59 14.01
CA ILE A 496 18.38 39.28 15.32
C ILE A 496 17.00 39.92 15.48
N LEU A 497 16.88 41.22 15.17
CA LEU A 497 15.59 41.92 15.19
C LEU A 497 14.56 41.27 14.26
N GLY A 498 14.97 40.90 13.04
CA GLY A 498 14.12 40.18 12.08
C GLY A 498 13.70 38.81 12.59
N GLY A 499 14.63 38.05 13.19
CA GLY A 499 14.34 36.77 13.84
C GLY A 499 13.28 36.92 14.93
N ILE A 500 13.45 37.85 15.87
CA ILE A 500 12.49 38.13 16.95
C ILE A 500 11.12 38.52 16.39
N VAL A 501 11.06 39.41 15.40
CA VAL A 501 9.79 39.83 14.78
C VAL A 501 9.09 38.65 14.11
N SER A 502 9.82 37.80 13.38
CA SER A 502 9.25 36.60 12.75
C SER A 502 8.75 35.56 13.75
N SER A 503 9.47 35.38 14.86
CA SER A 503 9.07 34.50 15.95
C SER A 503 7.86 35.04 16.70
N LEU A 504 7.72 36.36 16.82
CA LEU A 504 6.55 37.01 17.40
C LEU A 504 5.33 36.92 16.47
N ALA A 505 5.53 37.06 15.15
CA ALA A 505 4.48 36.85 14.16
C ALA A 505 3.97 35.40 14.17
N ASN A 506 4.87 34.44 14.36
CA ASN A 506 4.55 33.01 14.44
C ASN A 506 4.51 32.48 15.88
N ILE A 507 4.14 33.32 16.85
CA ILE A 507 4.22 32.99 18.28
C ILE A 507 3.45 31.72 18.63
N VAL A 508 2.29 31.51 18.01
CA VAL A 508 1.47 30.30 18.19
C VAL A 508 2.25 29.05 17.76
N SER A 509 2.88 29.07 16.59
CA SER A 509 3.69 27.96 16.10
C SER A 509 4.92 27.70 16.97
N VAL A 510 5.56 28.75 17.50
CA VAL A 510 6.71 28.60 18.41
C VAL A 510 6.28 27.93 19.73
N PHE A 511 5.17 28.36 20.32
CA PHE A 511 4.62 27.71 21.53
C PHE A 511 4.20 26.27 21.27
N LEU A 512 3.51 26.01 20.15
CA LEU A 512 3.17 24.64 19.73
C LEU A 512 4.42 23.78 19.55
N GLY A 513 5.53 24.34 19.06
CA GLY A 513 6.81 23.64 18.97
C GLY A 513 7.32 23.14 20.34
N VAL A 514 7.17 23.94 21.41
CA VAL A 514 7.54 23.51 22.78
C VAL A 514 6.66 22.36 23.25
N VAL A 515 5.35 22.45 23.02
CA VAL A 515 4.38 21.40 23.37
C VAL A 515 4.64 20.13 22.58
N ASN A 516 5.02 20.25 21.30
CA ASN A 516 5.37 19.12 20.45
C ASN A 516 6.61 18.39 20.99
N ILE A 517 7.66 19.09 21.43
CA ILE A 517 8.83 18.43 22.05
C ILE A 517 8.42 17.55 23.24
N PHE A 518 7.51 18.05 24.08
CA PHE A 518 6.95 17.26 25.18
C PHE A 518 6.14 16.06 24.68
N ALA A 519 5.25 16.27 23.71
CA ALA A 519 4.43 15.21 23.12
C ALA A 519 5.28 14.12 22.44
N ASP A 520 6.33 14.52 21.74
CA ASP A 520 7.27 13.64 21.03
C ASP A 520 8.07 12.80 22.02
N LEU A 521 8.57 13.39 23.12
CA LEU A 521 9.21 12.64 24.21
C LEU A 521 8.24 11.65 24.88
N VAL A 522 7.03 12.10 25.21
CA VAL A 522 6.00 11.24 25.82
C VAL A 522 5.63 10.09 24.87
N SER A 523 5.64 10.29 23.56
CA SER A 523 5.25 9.28 22.58
C SER A 523 6.05 7.97 22.68
N TYR A 524 7.30 8.02 23.16
CA TYR A 524 8.16 6.83 23.35
C TYR A 524 7.63 5.87 24.40
N ILE A 525 6.74 6.31 25.30
CA ILE A 525 6.03 5.43 26.26
C ILE A 525 5.31 4.28 25.56
N ARG A 526 4.96 4.49 24.28
CA ARG A 526 4.28 3.51 23.44
C ARG A 526 5.07 2.22 23.27
N LEU A 527 6.39 2.29 23.24
CA LEU A 527 7.25 1.09 23.18
C LEU A 527 6.99 0.17 24.38
N TRP A 528 6.85 0.75 25.57
CA TRP A 528 6.51 0.02 26.79
C TRP A 528 5.06 -0.47 26.76
N ALA A 529 4.10 0.41 26.47
CA ALA A 529 2.67 0.07 26.53
C ALA A 529 2.30 -1.10 25.60
N VAL A 530 2.85 -1.11 24.39
CA VAL A 530 2.60 -2.16 23.40
C VAL A 530 3.30 -3.47 23.80
N GLY A 531 4.54 -3.40 24.27
CA GLY A 531 5.25 -4.60 24.77
C GLY A 531 4.52 -5.24 25.96
N LEU A 532 4.05 -4.42 26.91
CA LEU A 532 3.25 -4.87 28.05
C LEU A 532 1.93 -5.52 27.60
N ALA A 533 1.24 -4.94 26.62
CA ALA A 533 0.02 -5.51 26.06
C ALA A 533 0.29 -6.89 25.42
N GLY A 534 1.39 -7.03 24.67
CA GLY A 534 1.80 -8.32 24.08
C GLY A 534 2.06 -9.41 25.12
N VAL A 535 2.74 -9.05 26.22
CA VAL A 535 2.94 -9.96 27.36
C VAL A 535 1.60 -10.31 28.02
N GLY A 536 0.72 -9.34 28.27
CA GLY A 536 -0.60 -9.56 28.86
C GLY A 536 -1.50 -10.48 28.04
N ILE A 537 -1.49 -10.34 26.70
CA ILE A 537 -2.20 -11.23 25.78
C ILE A 537 -1.67 -12.66 25.90
N SER A 538 -0.35 -12.83 25.87
CA SER A 538 0.26 -14.16 25.99
C SER A 538 -0.03 -14.84 27.33
N GLN A 539 0.00 -14.08 28.43
CA GLN A 539 -0.37 -14.57 29.77
C GLN A 539 -1.85 -14.99 29.82
N THR A 540 -2.75 -14.21 29.21
CA THR A 540 -4.17 -14.54 29.17
C THR A 540 -4.42 -15.81 28.35
N VAL A 541 -3.77 -15.96 27.20
CA VAL A 541 -3.84 -17.18 26.38
C VAL A 541 -3.34 -18.39 27.16
N ASN A 542 -2.21 -18.27 27.86
CA ASN A 542 -1.67 -19.34 28.70
C ASN A 542 -2.61 -19.72 29.85
N ASN A 543 -3.17 -18.73 30.53
CA ASN A 543 -4.10 -18.94 31.64
C ASN A 543 -5.40 -19.61 31.19
N MET A 544 -5.89 -19.29 29.99
CA MET A 544 -7.05 -19.96 29.39
C MET A 544 -6.73 -21.39 28.92
N ALA A 545 -5.53 -21.61 28.37
CA ALA A 545 -5.10 -22.92 27.85
C ALA A 545 -4.71 -23.90 28.97
N GLY A 546 -4.10 -23.43 30.06
CA GLY A 546 -3.56 -24.26 31.15
C GLY A 546 -4.55 -25.32 31.68
N PRO A 547 -5.77 -24.93 32.11
CA PRO A 547 -6.78 -25.88 32.59
C PRO A 547 -7.25 -26.89 31.53
N MET A 548 -7.25 -26.49 30.25
CA MET A 548 -7.65 -27.36 29.13
C MET A 548 -6.58 -28.40 28.81
N LEU A 549 -5.31 -28.10 29.10
CA LEU A 549 -4.21 -29.03 28.87
C LEU A 549 -4.15 -30.19 29.87
N GLY A 550 -4.79 -30.06 31.03
CA GLY A 550 -4.82 -31.09 32.07
C GLY A 550 -5.77 -32.26 31.81
N LYS A 551 -6.63 -32.20 30.77
CA LYS A 551 -7.60 -33.26 30.42
C LYS A 551 -7.36 -33.75 28.99
N LEU A 552 -7.03 -35.04 28.82
CA LEU A 552 -6.59 -35.64 27.54
C LEU A 552 -7.54 -35.40 26.36
N SER A 553 -8.86 -35.38 26.58
CA SER A 553 -9.87 -35.16 25.53
C SER A 553 -10.04 -33.70 25.09
N LEU A 554 -9.80 -32.74 25.98
CA LEU A 554 -9.85 -31.29 25.70
C LEU A 554 -8.48 -30.75 25.23
N TRP A 555 -7.40 -31.44 25.58
CA TRP A 555 -6.02 -31.10 25.24
C TRP A 555 -5.77 -31.07 23.73
N LEU A 556 -6.23 -32.11 23.01
CA LEU A 556 -5.79 -32.39 21.64
C LEU A 556 -6.41 -31.45 20.58
N ILE A 557 -7.63 -30.94 20.83
CA ILE A 557 -8.36 -30.09 19.86
C ILE A 557 -8.52 -28.66 20.39
N GLY A 558 -8.90 -28.49 21.65
CA GLY A 558 -9.18 -27.16 22.22
C GLY A 558 -7.92 -26.43 22.67
N GLY A 559 -7.08 -27.09 23.48
CA GLY A 559 -5.87 -26.47 24.06
C GLY A 559 -4.82 -26.09 23.03
N ILE A 560 -4.45 -27.01 22.13
CA ILE A 560 -3.45 -26.74 21.07
C ILE A 560 -3.95 -25.67 20.09
N ALA A 561 -5.22 -25.76 19.65
CA ALA A 561 -5.78 -24.77 18.75
C ALA A 561 -5.78 -23.37 19.38
N LEU A 562 -6.14 -23.26 20.67
CA LEU A 562 -6.12 -21.99 21.40
C LEU A 562 -4.71 -21.42 21.53
N LEU A 563 -3.70 -22.24 21.83
CA LEU A 563 -2.31 -21.78 21.92
C LEU A 563 -1.80 -21.30 20.55
N VAL A 564 -1.98 -22.10 19.50
CA VAL A 564 -1.53 -21.75 18.15
C VAL A 564 -2.23 -20.47 17.66
N PHE A 565 -3.55 -20.39 17.86
CA PHE A 565 -4.32 -19.22 17.46
C PHE A 565 -3.96 -17.99 18.30
N GLY A 566 -3.90 -18.10 19.62
CA GLY A 566 -3.63 -17.00 20.53
C GLY A 566 -2.22 -16.42 20.39
N HIS A 567 -1.20 -17.28 20.35
CA HIS A 567 0.16 -16.83 20.10
C HIS A 567 0.37 -16.37 18.66
N GLY A 568 -0.27 -17.01 17.68
CA GLY A 568 -0.26 -16.57 16.29
C GLY A 568 -0.86 -15.18 16.11
N LEU A 569 -2.00 -14.91 16.76
CA LEU A 569 -2.64 -13.60 16.80
C LEU A 569 -1.73 -12.56 17.47
N ASN A 570 -1.09 -12.93 18.59
CA ASN A 570 -0.17 -12.02 19.27
C ASN A 570 1.01 -11.61 18.36
N ILE A 571 1.62 -12.57 17.65
CA ILE A 571 2.68 -12.29 16.67
C ILE A 571 2.20 -11.32 15.59
N ILE A 572 1.00 -11.53 15.03
CA ILE A 572 0.42 -10.64 14.01
C ILE A 572 0.21 -9.22 14.57
N LEU A 573 -0.33 -9.11 15.79
CA LEU A 573 -0.51 -7.83 16.46
C LEU A 573 0.82 -7.12 16.74
N SER A 574 1.87 -7.87 17.11
CA SER A 574 3.22 -7.32 17.28
C SER A 574 3.79 -6.77 15.97
N VAL A 575 3.63 -7.49 14.84
CA VAL A 575 4.04 -7.00 13.51
C VAL A 575 3.33 -5.68 13.18
N LEU A 576 2.01 -5.65 13.31
CA LEU A 576 1.22 -4.45 13.04
C LEU A 576 1.63 -3.30 13.95
N SER A 577 1.86 -3.59 15.22
CA SER A 577 2.28 -2.59 16.20
C SER A 577 3.64 -1.98 15.85
N VAL A 578 4.62 -2.77 15.38
CA VAL A 578 5.90 -2.21 14.92
C VAL A 578 5.69 -1.24 13.75
N ILE A 579 4.85 -1.60 12.78
CA ILE A 579 4.58 -0.74 11.62
C ILE A 579 3.90 0.56 12.04
N VAL A 580 2.93 0.51 12.95
CA VAL A 580 2.17 1.70 13.36
C VAL A 580 2.93 2.54 14.39
N HIS A 581 3.79 1.93 15.20
CA HIS A 581 4.37 2.57 16.39
C HIS A 581 5.88 2.72 16.30
N GLY A 582 6.61 1.66 15.95
CA GLY A 582 8.07 1.69 15.83
C GLY A 582 8.55 2.49 14.62
N VAL A 583 7.85 2.38 13.48
CA VAL A 583 8.13 3.21 12.31
C VAL A 583 7.76 4.67 12.57
N ARG A 584 6.62 4.92 13.22
CA ARG A 584 6.16 6.27 13.56
C ARG A 584 7.25 7.06 14.28
N LEU A 585 7.79 6.51 15.38
CA LEU A 585 8.88 7.13 16.15
C LEU A 585 10.09 7.55 15.30
N ASN A 586 10.42 6.79 14.26
CA ASN A 586 11.51 7.14 13.35
C ASN A 586 11.10 8.13 12.25
N MET A 587 9.86 8.05 11.76
CA MET A 587 9.36 8.78 10.59
C MET A 587 8.63 10.09 10.90
N LEU A 588 8.14 10.28 12.12
CA LEU A 588 7.45 11.50 12.53
C LEU A 588 8.24 12.21 13.61
N GLU A 589 8.52 11.55 14.73
CA GLU A 589 9.20 12.16 15.86
C GLU A 589 10.67 12.46 15.53
N PHE A 590 11.46 11.46 15.11
CA PHE A 590 12.87 11.70 14.79
C PHE A 590 13.10 12.56 13.53
N SER A 591 12.45 12.22 12.41
CA SER A 591 12.68 12.96 11.16
C SER A 591 12.00 14.34 11.15
N GLY A 592 10.93 14.54 11.94
CA GLY A 592 10.31 15.84 12.14
C GLY A 592 11.28 16.83 12.79
N HIS A 593 12.04 16.40 13.81
CA HIS A 593 13.10 17.20 14.41
C HIS A 593 14.29 17.46 13.47
N LEU A 594 14.53 16.62 12.48
CA LEU A 594 15.51 16.86 11.41
C LEU A 594 15.01 17.82 10.32
N GLY A 595 13.71 18.13 10.30
CA GLY A 595 13.09 18.92 9.24
C GLY A 595 12.99 18.17 7.91
N MET A 596 12.80 16.85 7.95
CA MET A 596 12.56 16.05 6.74
C MET A 596 11.07 15.99 6.41
N GLU A 597 10.76 16.16 5.14
CA GLU A 597 9.39 16.13 4.60
C GLU A 597 9.08 14.80 3.90
N TRP A 598 10.10 14.03 3.50
CA TRP A 598 9.95 12.78 2.74
C TRP A 598 9.24 12.96 1.40
N SER A 599 9.39 14.15 0.80
CA SER A 599 8.76 14.55 -0.46
C SER A 599 9.57 14.15 -1.71
N GLY A 600 10.64 13.36 -1.53
CA GLY A 600 11.50 12.93 -2.63
C GLY A 600 10.87 11.86 -3.52
N TYR A 601 11.47 11.66 -4.69
CA TYR A 601 11.14 10.55 -5.59
C TYR A 601 12.38 9.74 -5.95
N LYS A 602 12.19 8.45 -6.21
CA LYS A 602 13.27 7.48 -6.39
C LYS A 602 13.97 7.70 -7.73
N TYR A 603 15.29 7.55 -7.73
CA TYR A 603 16.06 7.46 -8.97
C TYR A 603 15.79 6.13 -9.69
N GLU A 604 15.07 6.25 -10.81
CA GLU A 604 14.70 5.14 -11.69
C GLU A 604 15.28 5.37 -13.10
N PRO A 605 16.47 4.85 -13.40
CA PRO A 605 17.08 5.08 -14.70
C PRO A 605 16.37 4.30 -15.80
N PHE A 606 16.30 4.90 -16.99
CA PHE A 606 15.83 4.28 -18.21
C PHE A 606 16.82 3.22 -18.67
N LYS A 607 16.53 1.96 -18.32
CA LYS A 607 17.41 0.81 -18.55
C LYS A 607 16.69 -0.34 -19.21
N ASP A 608 17.45 -1.17 -19.93
CA ASP A 608 16.98 -2.47 -20.39
C ASP A 608 16.93 -3.47 -19.22
N THR A 609 15.75 -3.96 -18.85
CA THR A 609 15.60 -4.99 -17.80
C THR A 609 16.06 -6.39 -18.26
N VAL A 610 16.44 -6.55 -19.54
CA VAL A 610 16.87 -7.81 -20.18
C VAL A 610 17.96 -8.55 -19.41
N HIS A 611 18.85 -7.85 -18.69
CA HIS A 611 19.94 -8.57 -18.03
C HIS A 611 19.50 -9.41 -16.82
N LYS A 612 18.31 -9.16 -16.25
CA LYS A 612 17.75 -10.01 -15.18
C LYS A 612 17.04 -11.23 -15.77
N GLU A 613 16.17 -11.02 -16.76
CA GLU A 613 15.44 -12.12 -17.42
C GLU A 613 16.35 -13.05 -18.20
N ARG A 614 17.38 -12.56 -18.90
CA ARG A 614 18.29 -13.42 -19.67
C ARG A 614 19.19 -14.27 -18.77
N VAL A 615 19.61 -13.73 -17.61
CA VAL A 615 20.41 -14.48 -16.61
C VAL A 615 19.54 -15.50 -15.86
N ASP A 616 18.27 -15.18 -15.60
CA ASP A 616 17.33 -16.13 -14.99
C ASP A 616 16.90 -17.22 -16.00
N THR A 617 16.80 -16.89 -17.30
CA THR A 617 16.52 -17.85 -18.38
C THR A 617 17.72 -18.77 -18.64
N GLU A 618 18.95 -18.24 -18.65
CA GLU A 618 20.18 -19.04 -18.78
C GLU A 618 20.43 -19.93 -17.55
N ARG A 619 20.02 -19.49 -16.34
CA ARG A 619 20.08 -20.29 -15.11
C ARG A 619 18.97 -21.33 -14.97
N SER A 620 17.82 -21.15 -15.62
CA SER A 620 16.77 -22.17 -15.66
C SER A 620 17.01 -23.25 -16.72
N LEU A 621 17.91 -22.99 -17.66
CA LEU A 621 18.28 -23.89 -18.76
C LEU A 621 19.65 -24.59 -18.53
N SER A 622 20.34 -24.26 -17.44
CA SER A 622 21.55 -24.94 -16.94
C SER A 622 21.26 -25.66 -15.64
#